data_AF-A0A1B2IZR8-F1
#
_entry.id   AF-A0A1B2IZR8-F1
#
_cell.length_a   1.000
_cell.length_b   1.000
_cell.length_c   1.000
_cell.angle_alpha   90.00
_cell.angle_beta   90.00
_cell.angle_gamma   90.00
#
_symmetry.space_group_name_H-M   'P 1'
#
loop_
_entity.id
_entity.type
_entity.pdbx_description
1 polymer ?
#
loop_
_entity_poly.entity_id
_entity_poly.type
_entity_poly.pdbx_seq_one_letter_code
_entity_poly.pdbx_strand_id
1 'polypeptide(L)'
;MSQSRFHLRGTLLVAFALLLGFVGFVSVNQPAAHAATYSVSKTTSMTKTAYHRASTKGAVYNESHTKKLANLSSYPYTTWYATQEVILKHGSTKAIYYKVTNGAGTVTGYVWHSYLTKGKSAFGLKYAKAAVALDAKTGKVVWSKNANTPRAIASVSKLMTLYLVEQKVANTSATWSSKVTTSYSGLKTMGASSVYGGFKFTKNSYTVEQLYLAALIDSSNNAATALGQWVAGGSTPSYNAKFIKLMNAQAKTWNLGHATFVSASGVEQSALKTYGYSVSGGEANEVSAKDVALIANHLITDYPAVLTDASKGSVTVSGQLCYNYNNLLPGRKYYEKALNVDGLKTGYTDLAGYCFVGTGQKSGHDRLITVVLHDANEFTETRSLMDHVYSAGLI
;
A
#
# COMPACT_ATOMS: atom_id res chain seq x y z
N MET A 1 -22.19 -51.31 42.80
CA MET A 1 -23.00 -51.23 44.04
C MET A 1 -23.65 -49.85 44.09
N SER A 2 -24.92 -49.77 44.53
CA SER A 2 -25.75 -48.56 44.78
C SER A 2 -25.95 -47.57 43.60
N GLN A 3 -27.15 -47.24 43.09
CA GLN A 3 -28.39 -46.73 43.72
C GLN A 3 -28.18 -45.36 44.41
N SER A 4 -29.04 -44.33 44.28
CA SER A 4 -30.43 -44.28 43.79
C SER A 4 -30.94 -42.90 43.33
N ARG A 5 -31.72 -42.89 42.24
CA ARG A 5 -33.08 -42.29 42.05
C ARG A 5 -33.40 -40.83 42.44
N PHE A 6 -34.06 -40.15 41.49
CA PHE A 6 -35.41 -39.56 41.72
C PHE A 6 -36.33 -39.88 40.52
N HIS A 7 -37.65 -39.77 40.70
CA HIS A 7 -38.67 -40.45 39.87
C HIS A 7 -39.95 -39.61 39.61
N LEU A 8 -40.66 -39.99 38.53
CA LEU A 8 -42.12 -39.85 38.23
C LEU A 8 -42.69 -38.43 37.95
N ARG A 9 -43.75 -38.20 37.14
CA ARG A 9 -44.61 -38.96 36.16
C ARG A 9 -44.55 -38.19 34.79
N GLY A 10 -45.05 -38.60 33.61
CA GLY A 10 -46.27 -39.29 33.12
C GLY A 10 -46.72 -38.53 31.83
N THR A 11 -47.46 -39.02 30.83
CA THR A 11 -48.20 -40.29 30.64
C THR A 11 -48.32 -40.60 29.13
N LEU A 12 -48.67 -41.85 28.79
CA LEU A 12 -48.66 -42.49 27.45
C LEU A 12 -50.05 -42.49 26.76
N LEU A 13 -50.10 -42.62 25.42
CA LEU A 13 -51.14 -43.25 24.54
C LEU A 13 -50.79 -42.88 23.07
N VAL A 14 -50.39 -43.74 22.11
CA VAL A 14 -50.77 -45.10 21.67
C VAL A 14 -52.12 -45.17 20.94
N ALA A 15 -52.06 -45.33 19.61
CA ALA A 15 -53.02 -46.11 18.82
C ALA A 15 -52.34 -46.62 17.52
N PHE A 16 -52.47 -47.91 17.24
CA PHE A 16 -51.98 -48.59 16.03
C PHE A 16 -53.21 -49.05 15.23
N ALA A 17 -53.19 -48.93 13.90
CA ALA A 17 -54.22 -49.55 13.05
C ALA A 17 -53.60 -50.03 11.73
N LEU A 18 -53.54 -51.35 11.57
CA LEU A 18 -53.12 -52.06 10.37
C LEU A 18 -54.38 -52.53 9.65
N LEU A 19 -54.47 -52.33 8.33
CA LEU A 19 -55.47 -53.00 7.49
C LEU A 19 -54.89 -53.22 6.09
N LEU A 20 -54.94 -54.47 5.63
CA LEU A 20 -54.48 -54.92 4.32
C LEU A 20 -55.55 -54.67 3.25
N GLY A 21 -55.13 -54.26 2.05
CA GLY A 21 -55.98 -54.15 0.88
C GLY A 21 -55.14 -54.18 -0.40
N PHE A 22 -55.46 -55.07 -1.33
CA PHE A 22 -54.67 -55.37 -2.52
C PHE A 22 -55.22 -54.64 -3.77
N VAL A 23 -54.32 -54.17 -4.64
CA VAL A 23 -54.52 -53.71 -6.04
C VAL A 23 -55.44 -52.52 -6.31
N GLY A 24 -54.87 -51.49 -6.94
CA GLY A 24 -55.61 -50.40 -7.58
C GLY A 24 -54.66 -49.42 -8.27
N PHE A 25 -54.14 -49.76 -9.45
CA PHE A 25 -53.34 -48.84 -10.25
C PHE A 25 -54.24 -47.72 -10.80
N VAL A 26 -54.26 -46.57 -10.12
CA VAL A 26 -54.77 -45.31 -10.66
C VAL A 26 -53.62 -44.33 -10.70
N SER A 27 -53.16 -43.96 -11.89
CA SER A 27 -52.13 -42.94 -12.07
C SER A 27 -52.71 -41.56 -11.76
N VAL A 28 -52.70 -41.17 -10.49
CA VAL A 28 -52.97 -39.79 -10.10
C VAL A 28 -51.78 -38.96 -10.58
N ASN A 29 -51.97 -38.25 -11.70
CA ASN A 29 -51.08 -37.18 -12.10
C ASN A 29 -51.08 -36.12 -10.99
N GLN A 30 -50.11 -36.18 -10.09
CA GLN A 30 -49.77 -35.01 -9.28
C GLN A 30 -49.30 -33.93 -10.27
N PRO A 31 -49.94 -32.75 -10.31
CA PRO A 31 -49.36 -31.63 -11.04
C PRO A 31 -48.01 -31.32 -10.39
N ALA A 32 -46.94 -31.43 -11.17
CA ALA A 32 -45.60 -31.08 -10.71
C ALA A 32 -45.66 -29.66 -10.15
N ALA A 33 -45.28 -29.48 -8.88
CA ALA A 33 -45.24 -28.16 -8.27
C ALA A 33 -44.24 -27.29 -9.06
N HIS A 34 -44.75 -26.39 -9.90
CA HIS A 34 -43.93 -25.45 -10.64
C HIS A 34 -43.11 -24.65 -9.62
N ALA A 35 -41.79 -24.89 -9.60
CA ALA A 35 -40.87 -24.12 -8.78
C ALA A 35 -41.09 -22.64 -9.07
N ALA A 36 -41.40 -21.85 -8.04
CA ALA A 36 -41.84 -20.48 -8.21
C ALA A 36 -40.79 -19.67 -8.98
N THR A 37 -41.12 -19.26 -10.20
CA THR A 37 -40.19 -18.48 -11.03
C THR A 37 -40.15 -17.04 -10.56
N TYR A 38 -38.95 -16.44 -10.61
CA TYR A 38 -38.81 -15.00 -10.39
C TYR A 38 -39.52 -14.24 -11.51
N SER A 39 -40.29 -13.22 -11.14
CA SER A 39 -41.00 -12.34 -12.08
C SER A 39 -40.79 -10.87 -11.70
N VAL A 40 -40.66 -10.00 -12.71
CA VAL A 40 -40.59 -8.55 -12.48
C VAL A 40 -42.00 -8.03 -12.19
N SER A 41 -42.21 -7.46 -11.01
CA SER A 41 -43.50 -6.89 -10.60
C SER A 41 -43.57 -5.36 -10.74
N LYS A 42 -42.42 -4.68 -10.74
CA LYS A 42 -42.27 -3.25 -11.03
C LYS A 42 -40.84 -2.97 -11.44
N THR A 43 -40.64 -2.07 -12.41
CA THR A 43 -39.35 -1.45 -12.70
C THR A 43 -39.50 0.07 -12.57
N THR A 44 -38.46 0.75 -12.10
CA THR A 44 -38.41 2.21 -11.98
C THR A 44 -37.03 2.69 -12.39
N SER A 45 -36.97 3.52 -13.43
CA SER A 45 -35.72 4.10 -13.92
C SER A 45 -35.12 5.04 -12.90
N MET A 46 -33.80 5.07 -12.82
CA MET A 46 -33.03 5.91 -11.89
C MET A 46 -31.94 6.66 -12.63
N THR A 47 -31.57 7.85 -12.14
CA THR A 47 -30.31 8.50 -12.54
C THR A 47 -29.14 7.54 -12.29
N LYS A 48 -28.24 7.39 -13.27
CA LYS A 48 -27.07 6.50 -13.18
C LYS A 48 -26.25 6.79 -11.91
N THR A 49 -26.39 5.94 -10.91
CA THR A 49 -25.87 6.19 -9.55
C THR A 49 -24.79 5.16 -9.21
N ALA A 50 -23.69 5.61 -8.60
CA ALA A 50 -22.62 4.73 -8.15
C ALA A 50 -22.97 4.03 -6.82
N TYR A 51 -22.79 2.71 -6.82
CA TYR A 51 -22.95 1.83 -5.67
C TYR A 51 -21.75 0.90 -5.52
N HIS A 52 -21.52 0.41 -4.30
CA HIS A 52 -20.43 -0.51 -3.94
C HIS A 52 -20.97 -1.62 -3.04
N ARG A 53 -20.25 -2.74 -2.94
CA ARG A 53 -20.73 -3.84 -2.08
C ARG A 53 -20.80 -3.39 -0.61
N ALA A 54 -21.96 -3.57 0.01
CA ALA A 54 -22.13 -3.51 1.46
C ALA A 54 -21.88 -4.88 2.11
N SER A 55 -21.81 -5.96 1.32
CA SER A 55 -21.64 -7.34 1.80
C SER A 55 -20.83 -8.19 0.82
N THR A 56 -20.05 -9.13 1.36
CA THR A 56 -19.35 -10.18 0.59
C THR A 56 -20.26 -11.32 0.15
N LYS A 57 -21.44 -11.47 0.78
CA LYS A 57 -22.40 -12.56 0.53
C LYS A 57 -23.25 -12.35 -0.73
N GLY A 58 -23.25 -11.14 -1.30
CA GLY A 58 -24.10 -10.80 -2.44
C GLY A 58 -23.59 -11.32 -3.78
N ALA A 59 -24.49 -11.33 -4.77
CA ALA A 59 -24.20 -11.72 -6.14
C ALA A 59 -25.05 -10.94 -7.15
N VAL A 60 -24.54 -10.84 -8.38
CA VAL A 60 -25.25 -10.36 -9.56
C VAL A 60 -25.91 -11.56 -10.24
N TYR A 61 -27.19 -11.45 -10.56
CA TYR A 61 -27.94 -12.43 -11.34
C TYR A 61 -28.34 -11.86 -12.70
N ASN A 62 -28.64 -12.73 -13.67
CA ASN A 62 -29.31 -12.34 -14.92
C ASN A 62 -30.74 -11.84 -14.65
N GLU A 63 -31.39 -11.26 -15.65
CA GLU A 63 -32.69 -10.60 -15.48
C GLU A 63 -33.83 -11.58 -15.12
N SER A 64 -33.76 -12.83 -15.61
CA SER A 64 -34.68 -13.91 -15.19
C SER A 64 -34.36 -14.50 -13.81
N HIS A 65 -33.28 -14.03 -13.16
CA HIS A 65 -32.81 -14.45 -11.84
C HIS A 65 -32.55 -15.97 -11.71
N THR A 66 -32.24 -16.64 -12.83
CA THR A 66 -31.94 -18.09 -12.89
C THR A 66 -30.44 -18.40 -12.88
N LYS A 67 -29.59 -17.45 -13.29
CA LYS A 67 -28.14 -17.63 -13.42
C LYS A 67 -27.40 -16.53 -12.66
N LYS A 68 -26.52 -16.95 -11.75
CA LYS A 68 -25.53 -16.07 -11.11
C LYS A 68 -24.44 -15.70 -12.12
N LEU A 69 -24.21 -14.41 -12.30
CA LEU A 69 -23.23 -13.83 -13.22
C LEU A 69 -21.92 -13.47 -12.51
N ALA A 70 -21.99 -13.00 -11.27
CA ALA A 70 -20.81 -12.63 -10.47
C ALA A 70 -21.10 -12.75 -8.97
N ASN A 71 -20.10 -13.11 -8.15
CA ASN A 71 -20.17 -12.93 -6.69
C ASN A 71 -19.56 -11.56 -6.33
N LEU A 72 -20.18 -10.77 -5.45
CA LEU A 72 -19.63 -9.48 -5.02
C LEU A 72 -18.32 -9.64 -4.21
N SER A 73 -18.06 -10.83 -3.65
CA SER A 73 -16.77 -11.20 -3.06
C SER A 73 -15.60 -11.01 -4.04
N SER A 74 -15.79 -11.37 -5.30
CA SER A 74 -14.80 -11.27 -6.39
C SER A 74 -14.58 -9.85 -6.92
N TYR A 75 -15.43 -8.88 -6.53
CA TYR A 75 -15.42 -7.50 -7.03
C TYR A 75 -15.32 -6.49 -5.87
N PRO A 76 -14.23 -6.50 -5.08
CA PRO A 76 -14.12 -5.74 -3.82
C PRO A 76 -14.08 -4.22 -3.97
N TYR A 77 -13.48 -3.72 -5.05
CA TYR A 77 -13.24 -2.29 -5.29
C TYR A 77 -13.99 -1.79 -6.53
N THR A 78 -15.10 -2.44 -6.86
CA THR A 78 -15.86 -2.19 -8.08
C THR A 78 -16.98 -1.20 -7.86
N THR A 79 -17.05 -0.21 -8.75
CA THR A 79 -18.25 0.61 -8.93
C THR A 79 -19.30 -0.16 -9.70
N TRP A 80 -20.47 -0.30 -9.10
CA TRP A 80 -21.69 -0.80 -9.70
C TRP A 80 -22.57 0.40 -10.01
N TYR A 81 -22.75 0.71 -11.30
CA TYR A 81 -23.61 1.80 -11.73
C TYR A 81 -25.05 1.28 -11.83
N ALA A 82 -25.88 1.65 -10.86
CA ALA A 82 -27.30 1.34 -10.87
C ALA A 82 -28.06 2.31 -11.80
N THR A 83 -28.95 1.76 -12.62
CA THR A 83 -29.79 2.53 -13.57
C THR A 83 -31.29 2.27 -13.42
N GLN A 84 -31.68 1.20 -12.71
CA GLN A 84 -33.07 0.86 -12.43
C GLN A 84 -33.21 0.22 -11.05
N GLU A 85 -34.31 0.52 -10.38
CA GLU A 85 -34.85 -0.28 -9.28
C GLU A 85 -35.88 -1.27 -9.84
N VAL A 86 -35.78 -2.53 -9.41
CA VAL A 86 -36.59 -3.65 -9.91
C VAL A 86 -37.15 -4.42 -8.73
N ILE A 87 -38.47 -4.50 -8.62
CA ILE A 87 -39.14 -5.30 -7.58
C ILE A 87 -39.41 -6.69 -8.15
N LEU A 88 -38.56 -7.65 -7.80
CA LEU A 88 -38.76 -9.05 -8.16
C LEU A 88 -39.72 -9.73 -7.19
N LYS A 89 -40.60 -10.59 -7.73
CA LYS A 89 -41.54 -11.44 -7.00
C LYS A 89 -41.14 -12.91 -7.15
N HIS A 90 -41.15 -13.66 -6.05
CA HIS A 90 -40.93 -15.11 -6.01
C HIS A 90 -41.96 -15.72 -5.04
N GLY A 91 -42.93 -16.47 -5.56
CA GLY A 91 -44.11 -16.88 -4.79
C GLY A 91 -44.93 -15.66 -4.35
N SER A 92 -45.23 -15.55 -3.06
CA SER A 92 -45.88 -14.36 -2.47
C SER A 92 -44.88 -13.24 -2.12
N THR A 93 -43.60 -13.54 -1.98
CA THR A 93 -42.56 -12.61 -1.53
C THR A 93 -42.15 -11.63 -2.63
N LYS A 94 -41.88 -10.37 -2.26
CA LYS A 94 -41.27 -9.35 -3.11
C LYS A 94 -39.97 -8.84 -2.49
N ALA A 95 -38.98 -8.51 -3.32
CA ALA A 95 -37.72 -7.91 -2.88
C ALA A 95 -37.19 -6.90 -3.91
N ILE A 96 -36.47 -5.88 -3.43
CA ILE A 96 -35.93 -4.78 -4.25
C ILE A 96 -34.52 -5.16 -4.76
N TYR A 97 -34.30 -5.01 -6.04
CA TYR A 97 -33.03 -5.23 -6.71
C TYR A 97 -32.64 -3.98 -7.50
N TYR A 98 -31.34 -3.74 -7.66
CA TYR A 98 -30.84 -2.76 -8.61
C TYR A 98 -30.33 -3.45 -9.87
N LYS A 99 -30.73 -2.94 -11.05
CA LYS A 99 -30.05 -3.22 -12.31
C LYS A 99 -28.74 -2.44 -12.32
N VAL A 100 -27.64 -3.17 -12.24
CA VAL A 100 -26.29 -2.61 -12.16
C VAL A 100 -25.43 -3.08 -13.32
N THR A 101 -24.53 -2.21 -13.75
CA THR A 101 -23.40 -2.54 -14.62
C THR A 101 -22.09 -2.21 -13.89
N ASN A 102 -21.11 -3.12 -13.90
CA ASN A 102 -19.80 -2.84 -13.31
C ASN A 102 -19.07 -1.73 -14.11
N GLY A 103 -18.11 -1.04 -13.48
CA GLY A 103 -17.37 0.05 -14.14
C GLY A 103 -16.55 -0.36 -15.37
N ALA A 104 -16.34 -1.66 -15.60
CA ALA A 104 -15.70 -2.20 -16.79
C ALA A 104 -16.69 -2.51 -17.95
N GLY A 105 -18.00 -2.40 -17.73
CA GLY A 105 -19.04 -2.78 -18.70
C GLY A 105 -19.25 -4.28 -18.91
N THR A 106 -18.40 -5.14 -18.31
CA THR A 106 -18.34 -6.59 -18.55
C THR A 106 -19.38 -7.41 -17.77
N VAL A 107 -19.99 -6.86 -16.72
CA VAL A 107 -21.02 -7.55 -15.93
C VAL A 107 -22.22 -6.61 -15.74
N THR A 108 -23.37 -7.02 -16.26
CA THR A 108 -24.65 -6.34 -16.06
C THR A 108 -25.72 -7.32 -15.56
N GLY A 109 -26.52 -6.92 -14.58
CA GLY A 109 -27.58 -7.76 -14.03
C GLY A 109 -28.23 -7.19 -12.77
N TYR A 110 -28.97 -8.02 -12.04
CA TYR A 110 -29.69 -7.65 -10.83
C TYR A 110 -28.92 -8.04 -9.56
N VAL A 111 -28.80 -7.11 -8.63
CA VAL A 111 -28.24 -7.31 -7.28
C VAL A 111 -29.25 -6.87 -6.24
N TRP A 112 -29.48 -7.68 -5.20
CA TRP A 112 -30.38 -7.30 -4.10
C TRP A 112 -29.87 -6.02 -3.42
N HIS A 113 -30.75 -5.02 -3.28
CA HIS A 113 -30.33 -3.65 -2.95
C HIS A 113 -29.51 -3.54 -1.65
N SER A 114 -29.86 -4.32 -0.61
CA SER A 114 -29.16 -4.33 0.68
C SER A 114 -27.72 -4.86 0.63
N TYR A 115 -27.30 -5.50 -0.47
CA TYR A 115 -25.90 -5.85 -0.71
C TYR A 115 -25.10 -4.70 -1.32
N LEU A 116 -25.72 -3.55 -1.56
CA LEU A 116 -25.10 -2.37 -2.14
C LEU A 116 -25.27 -1.14 -1.22
N THR A 117 -24.24 -0.30 -1.15
CA THR A 117 -24.27 1.01 -0.52
C THR A 117 -23.95 2.09 -1.56
N LYS A 118 -24.66 3.22 -1.50
CA LYS A 118 -24.51 4.35 -2.44
C LYS A 118 -23.25 5.12 -2.11
N GLY A 119 -22.36 5.38 -3.07
CA GLY A 119 -21.11 6.10 -2.78
C GLY A 119 -20.08 6.13 -3.89
N LYS A 120 -18.84 6.47 -3.51
CA LYS A 120 -17.60 6.26 -4.29
C LYS A 120 -16.96 4.94 -3.87
N SER A 121 -16.04 4.40 -4.68
CA SER A 121 -15.51 3.05 -4.46
C SER A 121 -14.97 2.86 -3.07
N ALA A 122 -15.30 1.70 -2.48
CA ALA A 122 -14.67 1.24 -1.25
C ALA A 122 -13.16 1.36 -1.46
N PHE A 123 -12.50 2.14 -0.60
CA PHE A 123 -11.10 2.47 -0.79
C PHE A 123 -10.26 1.20 -0.89
N GLY A 124 -9.36 1.17 -1.85
CA GLY A 124 -8.55 0.00 -2.16
C GLY A 124 -7.34 0.37 -2.99
N LEU A 125 -6.21 -0.20 -2.59
CA LEU A 125 -4.98 -0.18 -3.36
C LEU A 125 -4.95 -1.43 -4.24
N LYS A 126 -5.09 -1.26 -5.55
CA LYS A 126 -5.14 -2.34 -6.54
C LYS A 126 -3.72 -2.84 -6.84
N TYR A 127 -2.77 -1.93 -6.97
CA TYR A 127 -1.44 -2.23 -7.48
C TYR A 127 -0.42 -2.48 -6.37
N ALA A 128 -0.37 -1.64 -5.32
CA ALA A 128 0.57 -1.78 -4.21
C ALA A 128 0.52 -3.17 -3.56
N LYS A 129 1.66 -3.86 -3.44
CA LYS A 129 1.72 -5.19 -2.79
C LYS A 129 1.82 -5.10 -1.26
N ALA A 130 2.38 -4.02 -0.74
CA ALA A 130 2.29 -3.64 0.67
C ALA A 130 2.16 -2.11 0.78
N ALA A 131 1.46 -1.65 1.81
CA ALA A 131 1.28 -0.22 2.07
C ALA A 131 0.90 0.06 3.52
N VAL A 132 1.17 1.27 3.99
CA VAL A 132 0.79 1.75 5.33
C VAL A 132 0.51 3.26 5.31
N ALA A 133 -0.33 3.71 6.23
CA ALA A 133 -0.46 5.11 6.61
C ALA A 133 -0.24 5.25 8.11
N LEU A 134 0.58 6.22 8.51
CA LEU A 134 1.04 6.47 9.87
C LEU A 134 0.86 7.95 10.22
N ASP A 135 0.22 8.21 11.35
CA ASP A 135 0.19 9.54 11.97
C ASP A 135 1.57 9.87 12.52
N ALA A 136 2.18 10.94 12.01
CA ALA A 136 3.54 11.31 12.36
C ALA A 136 3.69 11.81 13.81
N LYS A 137 2.61 12.36 14.40
CA LYS A 137 2.62 12.94 15.74
C LYS A 137 2.47 11.86 16.82
N THR A 138 1.62 10.86 16.61
CA THR A 138 1.46 9.75 17.57
C THR A 138 2.34 8.54 17.25
N GLY A 139 2.96 8.49 16.06
CA GLY A 139 3.73 7.33 15.58
C GLY A 139 2.87 6.09 15.28
N LYS A 140 1.53 6.23 15.26
CA LYS A 140 0.61 5.10 15.13
C LYS A 140 0.26 4.83 13.67
N VAL A 141 0.24 3.55 13.32
CA VAL A 141 -0.36 3.07 12.06
C VAL A 141 -1.87 3.21 12.13
N VAL A 142 -2.45 4.01 11.24
CA VAL A 142 -3.89 4.28 11.15
C VAL A 142 -4.57 3.50 10.01
N TRP A 143 -3.79 3.06 9.02
CA TRP A 143 -4.26 2.16 7.96
C TRP A 143 -3.12 1.26 7.46
N SER A 144 -3.40 0.02 7.05
CA SER A 144 -2.37 -0.88 6.51
C SER A 144 -2.88 -1.94 5.53
N LYS A 145 -1.97 -2.40 4.66
CA LYS A 145 -2.11 -3.55 3.77
C LYS A 145 -0.77 -4.29 3.72
N ASN A 146 -0.70 -5.53 4.21
CA ASN A 146 0.53 -6.34 4.25
C ASN A 146 1.74 -5.61 4.86
N ALA A 147 1.52 -4.69 5.82
CA ALA A 147 2.52 -3.70 6.19
C ALA A 147 3.76 -4.26 6.89
N ASN A 148 3.70 -5.48 7.45
CA ASN A 148 4.83 -6.18 8.07
C ASN A 148 5.58 -7.10 7.09
N THR A 149 5.14 -7.25 5.83
CA THR A 149 5.84 -8.09 4.84
C THR A 149 7.06 -7.33 4.29
N PRO A 150 8.31 -7.83 4.48
CA PRO A 150 9.48 -7.23 3.83
C PRO A 150 9.35 -7.26 2.32
N ARG A 151 9.86 -6.22 1.65
CA ARG A 151 10.02 -6.16 0.19
C ARG A 151 11.29 -5.39 -0.14
N ALA A 152 11.87 -5.63 -1.30
CA ALA A 152 12.88 -4.73 -1.85
C ALA A 152 12.30 -3.30 -1.95
N ILE A 153 12.98 -2.31 -1.36
CA ILE A 153 12.48 -0.92 -1.28
C ILE A 153 13.22 0.07 -2.20
N ALA A 154 14.22 -0.41 -2.97
CA ALA A 154 15.06 0.42 -3.84
C ALA A 154 15.57 1.70 -3.13
N SER A 155 15.56 2.84 -3.83
CA SER A 155 16.06 4.12 -3.32
C SER A 155 15.32 4.71 -2.10
N VAL A 156 14.21 4.13 -1.65
CA VAL A 156 13.61 4.48 -0.34
C VAL A 156 14.57 4.15 0.81
N SER A 157 15.48 3.20 0.61
CA SER A 157 16.60 2.89 1.52
C SER A 157 17.41 4.11 1.95
N LYS A 158 17.49 5.14 1.09
CA LYS A 158 18.24 6.36 1.38
C LYS A 158 17.70 7.13 2.57
N LEU A 159 16.44 6.91 3.00
CA LEU A 159 15.91 7.54 4.23
C LEU A 159 16.71 7.15 5.47
N MET A 160 17.06 5.86 5.63
CA MET A 160 17.94 5.39 6.71
C MET A 160 19.35 6.00 6.56
N THR A 161 19.84 6.13 5.32
CA THR A 161 21.17 6.72 5.07
C THR A 161 21.23 8.20 5.42
N LEU A 162 20.22 8.98 5.03
CA LEU A 162 20.12 10.40 5.31
C LEU A 162 19.92 10.63 6.82
N TYR A 163 19.11 9.81 7.50
CA TYR A 163 18.99 9.84 8.96
C TYR A 163 20.34 9.68 9.67
N LEU A 164 21.17 8.71 9.25
CA LEU A 164 22.49 8.51 9.86
C LEU A 164 23.51 9.61 9.50
N VAL A 165 23.28 10.37 8.42
CA VAL A 165 24.05 11.59 8.10
C VAL A 165 23.66 12.73 9.03
N GLU A 166 22.36 13.01 9.16
CA GLU A 166 21.80 13.99 10.08
C GLU A 166 22.25 13.72 11.51
N GLN A 167 22.11 12.47 11.99
CA GLN A 167 22.54 12.04 13.31
C GLN A 167 24.03 12.29 13.54
N LYS A 168 24.89 12.09 12.53
CA LYS A 168 26.31 12.38 12.65
C LYS A 168 26.60 13.88 12.71
N VAL A 169 25.90 14.70 11.92
CA VAL A 169 26.04 16.17 11.95
C VAL A 169 25.52 16.74 13.28
N ALA A 170 24.41 16.23 13.81
CA ALA A 170 23.84 16.69 15.07
C ALA A 170 24.66 16.30 16.31
N ASN A 171 25.23 15.08 16.33
CA ASN A 171 25.81 14.49 17.55
C ASN A 171 27.35 14.47 17.57
N THR A 172 28.03 15.11 16.62
CA THR A 172 29.50 15.17 16.58
C THR A 172 29.99 16.56 16.15
N SER A 173 31.31 16.77 16.07
CA SER A 173 31.88 18.00 15.50
C SER A 173 31.79 18.09 13.96
N ALA A 174 31.07 17.17 13.31
CA ALA A 174 30.82 17.20 11.87
C ALA A 174 29.81 18.31 11.50
N THR A 175 29.92 18.81 10.27
CA THR A 175 29.10 19.93 9.78
C THR A 175 28.60 19.65 8.37
N TRP A 176 27.55 20.36 7.95
CA TRP A 176 27.09 20.39 6.56
C TRP A 176 28.17 20.79 5.54
N SER A 177 29.13 21.63 5.95
CA SER A 177 30.29 22.06 5.16
C SER A 177 31.48 21.08 5.16
N SER A 178 31.46 20.05 6.02
CA SER A 178 32.49 19.03 6.11
C SER A 178 32.69 18.31 4.78
N LYS A 179 33.92 17.89 4.48
CA LYS A 179 34.26 17.26 3.20
C LYS A 179 34.08 15.74 3.24
N VAL A 180 33.41 15.22 2.21
CA VAL A 180 33.30 13.80 1.90
C VAL A 180 34.22 13.51 0.71
N THR A 181 35.17 12.59 0.87
CA THR A 181 36.07 12.17 -0.21
C THR A 181 35.33 11.28 -1.21
N THR A 182 35.44 11.62 -2.50
CA THR A 182 34.76 10.95 -3.63
C THR A 182 35.74 10.52 -4.72
N SER A 183 37.02 10.33 -4.36
CA SER A 183 38.09 9.98 -5.30
C SER A 183 38.02 8.54 -5.83
N TYR A 184 37.42 7.61 -5.07
CA TYR A 184 37.32 6.20 -5.46
C TYR A 184 36.61 6.02 -6.81
N SER A 185 37.26 5.30 -7.73
CA SER A 185 36.83 5.16 -9.13
C SER A 185 35.41 4.59 -9.26
N GLY A 186 35.06 3.58 -8.45
CA GLY A 186 33.72 2.96 -8.46
C GLY A 186 32.58 3.95 -8.19
N LEU A 187 32.79 4.99 -7.36
CA LEU A 187 31.80 6.05 -7.15
C LEU A 187 31.60 6.92 -8.39
N LYS A 188 32.70 7.22 -9.11
CA LYS A 188 32.66 8.03 -10.33
C LYS A 188 31.99 7.26 -11.47
N THR A 189 32.34 5.99 -11.66
CA THR A 189 31.71 5.10 -12.65
C THR A 189 30.22 4.88 -12.35
N MET A 190 29.85 4.71 -11.08
CA MET A 190 28.44 4.61 -10.67
C MET A 190 27.67 5.90 -10.99
N GLY A 191 28.21 7.07 -10.62
CA GLY A 191 27.56 8.37 -10.90
C GLY A 191 27.45 8.69 -12.40
N ALA A 192 28.34 8.15 -13.23
CA ALA A 192 28.31 8.27 -14.69
C ALA A 192 27.37 7.28 -15.39
N SER A 193 26.84 6.27 -14.69
CA SER A 193 25.93 5.26 -15.25
C SER A 193 24.59 5.87 -15.66
N SER A 194 24.08 5.50 -16.84
CA SER A 194 22.72 5.86 -17.27
C SER A 194 21.63 5.10 -16.51
N VAL A 195 21.97 3.99 -15.85
CA VAL A 195 21.03 3.13 -15.11
C VAL A 195 21.08 3.39 -13.60
N TYR A 196 22.28 3.59 -13.06
CA TYR A 196 22.51 3.71 -11.61
C TYR A 196 23.07 5.08 -11.17
N GLY A 197 23.26 6.02 -12.10
CA GLY A 197 23.86 7.33 -11.84
C GLY A 197 22.83 8.41 -11.50
N GLY A 198 23.11 9.62 -12.00
CA GLY A 198 22.44 10.86 -11.66
C GLY A 198 23.50 11.95 -11.52
N PHE A 199 23.64 12.51 -10.32
CA PHE A 199 24.74 13.40 -9.95
C PHE A 199 26.15 12.81 -10.20
N LYS A 200 26.92 13.43 -11.12
CA LYS A 200 28.27 12.99 -11.52
C LYS A 200 29.36 13.55 -10.61
N PHE A 201 30.30 12.70 -10.21
CA PHE A 201 31.46 13.10 -9.41
C PHE A 201 32.63 13.57 -10.30
N THR A 202 32.61 14.87 -10.63
CA THR A 202 33.69 15.59 -11.33
C THR A 202 34.83 16.03 -10.41
N LYS A 203 34.64 15.97 -9.07
CA LYS A 203 35.62 16.36 -8.05
C LYS A 203 36.00 15.16 -7.16
N ASN A 204 37.15 15.27 -6.50
CA ASN A 204 37.63 14.29 -5.51
C ASN A 204 37.04 14.49 -4.11
N SER A 205 36.29 15.57 -3.87
CA SER A 205 35.47 15.75 -2.67
C SER A 205 34.30 16.71 -2.92
N TYR A 206 33.25 16.55 -2.11
CA TYR A 206 32.07 17.42 -2.03
C TYR A 206 31.75 17.73 -0.56
N THR A 207 30.87 18.70 -0.27
CA THR A 207 30.36 18.89 1.10
C THR A 207 29.32 17.82 1.45
N VAL A 208 29.08 17.59 2.75
CA VAL A 208 27.99 16.73 3.23
C VAL A 208 26.64 17.20 2.66
N GLU A 209 26.37 18.51 2.73
CA GLU A 209 25.17 19.15 2.15
C GLU A 209 24.99 18.85 0.65
N GLN A 210 26.05 18.99 -0.15
CA GLN A 210 25.98 18.72 -1.59
C GLN A 210 25.60 17.27 -1.88
N LEU A 211 26.19 16.32 -1.16
CA LEU A 211 25.86 14.90 -1.35
C LEU A 211 24.48 14.55 -0.76
N TYR A 212 24.07 15.20 0.33
CA TYR A 212 22.76 15.02 0.93
C TYR A 212 21.65 15.43 -0.04
N LEU A 213 21.75 16.64 -0.60
CA LEU A 213 20.79 17.14 -1.59
C LEU A 213 20.78 16.27 -2.86
N ALA A 214 21.95 15.83 -3.35
CA ALA A 214 22.02 14.90 -4.48
C ALA A 214 21.39 13.53 -4.18
N ALA A 215 21.53 13.00 -2.97
CA ALA A 215 20.96 11.72 -2.55
C ALA A 215 19.45 11.79 -2.27
N LEU A 216 18.96 12.89 -1.70
CA LEU A 216 17.56 13.12 -1.39
C LEU A 216 16.75 13.45 -2.66
N ILE A 217 17.17 14.48 -3.41
CA ILE A 217 16.43 15.04 -4.54
C ILE A 217 16.62 14.16 -5.79
N ASP A 218 17.86 14.06 -6.28
CA ASP A 218 18.21 13.33 -7.51
C ASP A 218 18.28 11.81 -7.33
N SER A 219 18.08 11.32 -6.10
CA SER A 219 18.20 9.90 -5.75
C SER A 219 19.59 9.30 -6.02
N SER A 220 20.65 10.11 -6.07
CA SER A 220 22.01 9.69 -6.45
C SER A 220 22.55 8.54 -5.58
N ASN A 221 22.89 7.44 -6.23
CA ASN A 221 23.39 6.23 -5.58
C ASN A 221 24.84 6.38 -5.08
N ASN A 222 25.70 7.03 -5.86
CA ASN A 222 27.08 7.35 -5.50
C ASN A 222 27.14 8.39 -4.36
N ALA A 223 26.24 9.37 -4.31
CA ALA A 223 26.14 10.30 -3.19
C ALA A 223 25.78 9.60 -1.87
N ALA A 224 24.71 8.78 -1.87
CA ALA A 224 24.33 7.99 -0.69
C ALA A 224 25.43 7.01 -0.24
N THR A 225 26.14 6.39 -1.18
CA THR A 225 27.23 5.45 -0.88
C THR A 225 28.47 6.14 -0.29
N ALA A 226 28.83 7.32 -0.80
CA ALA A 226 29.92 8.13 -0.27
C ALA A 226 29.58 8.71 1.13
N LEU A 227 28.35 9.20 1.31
CA LEU A 227 27.84 9.63 2.61
C LEU A 227 27.89 8.50 3.65
N GLY A 228 27.44 7.30 3.29
CA GLY A 228 27.49 6.15 4.18
C GLY A 228 28.92 5.80 4.64
N GLN A 229 29.88 5.76 3.71
CA GLN A 229 31.29 5.58 4.04
C GLN A 229 31.80 6.66 4.99
N TRP A 230 31.45 7.93 4.74
CA TRP A 230 31.83 9.06 5.58
C TRP A 230 31.19 8.97 6.97
N VAL A 231 29.94 8.55 7.10
CA VAL A 231 29.31 8.26 8.40
C VAL A 231 30.11 7.21 9.16
N ALA A 232 30.48 6.11 8.49
CA ALA A 232 31.34 5.05 9.05
C ALA A 232 32.81 5.46 9.27
N GLY A 233 33.21 6.69 8.93
CA GLY A 233 34.53 7.25 9.22
C GLY A 233 35.58 7.10 8.13
N GLY A 234 35.20 6.90 6.86
CA GLY A 234 36.16 6.77 5.76
C GLY A 234 35.56 6.97 4.37
N SER A 235 36.24 6.45 3.34
CA SER A 235 35.94 6.75 1.92
C SER A 235 36.33 5.63 0.94
N THR A 236 36.45 4.40 1.44
CA THR A 236 36.80 3.21 0.64
C THR A 236 35.71 2.13 0.77
N PRO A 237 35.68 1.11 -0.11
CA PRO A 237 34.68 0.04 -0.04
C PRO A 237 34.55 -0.70 1.29
N SER A 238 35.62 -0.81 2.09
CA SER A 238 35.53 -1.41 3.43
C SER A 238 34.68 -0.59 4.41
N TYR A 239 34.61 0.73 4.22
CA TYR A 239 33.72 1.60 5.00
C TYR A 239 32.26 1.50 4.58
N ASN A 240 31.96 1.08 3.34
CA ASN A 240 30.58 0.77 2.94
C ASN A 240 30.06 -0.41 3.79
N ALA A 241 30.83 -1.50 3.90
CA ALA A 241 30.45 -2.65 4.74
C ALA A 241 30.28 -2.28 6.23
N LYS A 242 31.11 -1.38 6.77
CA LYS A 242 30.91 -0.81 8.11
C LYS A 242 29.60 -0.03 8.22
N PHE A 243 29.28 0.79 7.22
CA PHE A 243 28.04 1.57 7.19
C PHE A 243 26.78 0.68 7.14
N ILE A 244 26.80 -0.40 6.37
CA ILE A 244 25.68 -1.36 6.36
C ILE A 244 25.44 -1.96 7.75
N LYS A 245 26.49 -2.20 8.54
CA LYS A 245 26.34 -2.62 9.95
C LYS A 245 25.68 -1.53 10.80
N LEU A 246 25.98 -0.25 10.57
CA LEU A 246 25.33 0.88 11.26
C LEU A 246 23.82 0.97 10.90
N MET A 247 23.45 0.83 9.61
CA MET A 247 22.04 0.81 9.20
C MET A 247 21.24 -0.28 9.89
N ASN A 248 21.78 -1.51 9.95
CA ASN A 248 21.14 -2.63 10.63
C ASN A 248 21.18 -2.51 12.17
N ALA A 249 22.19 -1.84 12.73
CA ALA A 249 22.22 -1.53 14.16
C ALA A 249 21.13 -0.51 14.53
N GLN A 250 20.97 0.56 13.75
CA GLN A 250 19.91 1.55 13.94
C GLN A 250 18.52 0.92 13.80
N ALA A 251 18.32 0.02 12.83
CA ALA A 251 17.09 -0.76 12.70
C ALA A 251 16.78 -1.59 13.95
N LYS A 252 17.79 -2.20 14.60
CA LYS A 252 17.63 -2.92 15.87
C LYS A 252 17.31 -1.98 17.03
N THR A 253 18.00 -0.84 17.15
CA THR A 253 17.72 0.18 18.19
C THR A 253 16.27 0.67 18.13
N TRP A 254 15.70 0.76 16.94
CA TRP A 254 14.29 1.14 16.71
C TRP A 254 13.30 -0.02 16.71
N ASN A 255 13.73 -1.25 16.99
CA ASN A 255 12.90 -2.46 16.96
C ASN A 255 12.18 -2.69 15.62
N LEU A 256 12.82 -2.36 14.49
CA LEU A 256 12.31 -2.59 13.14
C LEU A 256 12.42 -4.08 12.79
N GLY A 257 11.43 -4.86 13.23
CA GLY A 257 11.45 -6.33 13.16
C GLY A 257 11.49 -6.95 11.76
N HIS A 258 11.25 -6.16 10.70
CA HIS A 258 11.17 -6.63 9.32
C HIS A 258 12.02 -5.74 8.38
N ALA A 259 13.22 -5.34 8.84
CA ALA A 259 14.17 -4.51 8.10
C ALA A 259 15.56 -5.16 7.99
N THR A 260 16.08 -5.31 6.77
CA THR A 260 17.45 -5.77 6.47
C THR A 260 18.08 -4.88 5.39
N PHE A 261 19.25 -4.34 5.67
CA PHE A 261 20.02 -3.54 4.72
C PHE A 261 21.29 -4.27 4.27
N VAL A 262 21.60 -4.19 2.98
CA VAL A 262 22.83 -4.66 2.31
C VAL A 262 23.51 -3.54 1.50
N SER A 263 22.84 -2.43 1.21
CA SER A 263 23.43 -1.27 0.52
C SER A 263 22.98 0.09 1.09
N ALA A 264 23.86 1.10 0.99
CA ALA A 264 23.58 2.47 1.45
C ALA A 264 22.57 3.20 0.55
N SER A 265 22.45 2.77 -0.72
CA SER A 265 21.69 3.44 -1.76
C SER A 265 20.37 2.76 -2.09
N GLY A 266 20.22 1.47 -1.77
CA GLY A 266 19.13 0.62 -2.23
C GLY A 266 19.37 -0.09 -3.56
N VAL A 267 20.54 0.09 -4.19
CA VAL A 267 20.98 -0.70 -5.35
C VAL A 267 21.34 -2.11 -4.90
N GLU A 268 21.05 -3.09 -5.75
CA GLU A 268 21.26 -4.51 -5.52
C GLU A 268 22.75 -4.92 -5.55
N GLN A 269 23.09 -6.02 -4.86
CA GLN A 269 24.47 -6.49 -4.71
C GLN A 269 25.13 -6.92 -6.02
N SER A 270 24.40 -7.55 -6.95
CA SER A 270 24.92 -7.91 -8.27
C SER A 270 25.44 -6.70 -9.05
N ALA A 271 24.65 -5.62 -9.08
CA ALA A 271 25.05 -4.35 -9.70
C ALA A 271 26.21 -3.68 -8.93
N LEU A 272 26.15 -3.63 -7.60
CA LEU A 272 27.17 -2.99 -6.76
C LEU A 272 28.57 -3.62 -6.89
N LYS A 273 28.66 -4.93 -7.15
CA LYS A 273 29.93 -5.63 -7.39
C LYS A 273 30.71 -5.04 -8.56
N THR A 274 30.02 -4.58 -9.62
CA THR A 274 30.66 -3.93 -10.79
C THR A 274 31.33 -2.59 -10.43
N TYR A 275 30.92 -1.98 -9.32
CA TYR A 275 31.48 -0.75 -8.77
C TYR A 275 32.45 -0.98 -7.59
N GLY A 276 32.84 -2.24 -7.35
CA GLY A 276 33.78 -2.61 -6.29
C GLY A 276 33.17 -2.67 -4.88
N TYR A 277 31.84 -2.71 -4.77
CA TYR A 277 31.13 -2.85 -3.50
C TYR A 277 30.50 -4.24 -3.38
N SER A 278 30.75 -4.92 -2.26
CA SER A 278 30.13 -6.20 -1.94
C SER A 278 29.98 -6.35 -0.44
N VAL A 279 28.84 -6.86 0.01
CA VAL A 279 28.64 -7.38 1.37
C VAL A 279 28.02 -8.77 1.32
N SER A 280 28.18 -9.55 2.38
CA SER A 280 27.42 -10.78 2.59
C SER A 280 25.97 -10.45 2.96
N GLY A 281 24.99 -11.13 2.37
CA GLY A 281 23.57 -10.96 2.69
C GLY A 281 22.68 -11.31 1.52
N GLY A 282 21.44 -10.80 1.54
CA GLY A 282 20.52 -10.85 0.40
C GLY A 282 20.93 -9.93 -0.75
N GLU A 283 20.20 -10.04 -1.85
CA GLU A 283 20.47 -9.27 -3.07
C GLU A 283 20.09 -7.78 -2.94
N ALA A 284 19.04 -7.47 -2.18
CA ALA A 284 18.49 -6.12 -2.04
C ALA A 284 18.23 -5.74 -0.58
N ASN A 285 17.99 -4.44 -0.34
CA ASN A 285 17.48 -3.95 0.94
C ASN A 285 16.00 -4.32 1.08
N GLU A 286 15.68 -5.21 2.00
CA GLU A 286 14.32 -5.67 2.25
C GLU A 286 13.77 -5.07 3.54
N VAL A 287 12.73 -4.25 3.41
CA VAL A 287 12.10 -3.55 4.55
C VAL A 287 10.59 -3.61 4.40
N SER A 288 9.87 -3.79 5.51
CA SER A 288 8.41 -3.75 5.53
C SER A 288 7.86 -2.33 5.37
N ALA A 289 6.65 -2.17 4.83
CA ALA A 289 6.05 -0.84 4.66
C ALA A 289 5.90 -0.09 6.00
N LYS A 290 5.59 -0.82 7.08
CA LYS A 290 5.54 -0.29 8.45
C LYS A 290 6.91 0.24 8.89
N ASP A 291 7.96 -0.54 8.73
CA ASP A 291 9.29 -0.14 9.19
C ASP A 291 9.86 1.00 8.35
N VAL A 292 9.55 1.07 7.05
CA VAL A 292 9.82 2.26 6.22
C VAL A 292 9.11 3.51 6.77
N ALA A 293 7.85 3.40 7.18
CA ALA A 293 7.11 4.54 7.75
C ALA A 293 7.71 4.99 9.09
N LEU A 294 8.22 4.06 9.91
CA LEU A 294 8.92 4.39 11.15
C LEU A 294 10.26 5.10 10.89
N ILE A 295 11.05 4.65 9.89
CA ILE A 295 12.29 5.33 9.46
C ILE A 295 11.97 6.76 8.98
N ALA A 296 10.93 6.91 8.15
CA ALA A 296 10.48 8.21 7.67
C ALA A 296 10.00 9.10 8.82
N ASN A 297 9.31 8.54 9.82
CA ASN A 297 8.86 9.28 10.99
C ASN A 297 10.03 9.80 11.81
N HIS A 298 11.01 8.94 12.15
CA HIS A 298 12.21 9.36 12.85
C HIS A 298 12.97 10.47 12.10
N LEU A 299 13.10 10.36 10.78
CA LEU A 299 13.76 11.41 9.98
C LEU A 299 13.00 12.75 10.02
N ILE A 300 11.67 12.73 9.96
CA ILE A 300 10.85 13.96 9.99
C ILE A 300 10.75 14.55 11.41
N THR A 301 10.66 13.72 12.45
CA THR A 301 10.52 14.15 13.84
C THR A 301 11.85 14.62 14.43
N ASP A 302 12.93 13.88 14.21
CA ASP A 302 14.25 14.19 14.76
C ASP A 302 14.93 15.32 13.95
N TYR A 303 14.70 15.37 12.61
CA TYR A 303 15.37 16.30 11.68
C TYR A 303 14.39 16.98 10.69
N PRO A 304 13.44 17.80 11.16
CA PRO A 304 12.33 18.34 10.36
C PRO A 304 12.75 19.21 9.16
N ALA A 305 13.99 19.71 9.13
CA ALA A 305 14.56 20.44 7.99
C ALA A 305 14.51 19.62 6.67
N VAL A 306 14.51 18.28 6.76
CA VAL A 306 14.35 17.38 5.61
C VAL A 306 13.13 17.71 4.75
N LEU A 307 12.04 18.22 5.33
CA LEU A 307 10.83 18.60 4.58
C LEU A 307 11.05 19.87 3.73
N THR A 308 11.90 20.80 4.19
CA THR A 308 12.29 21.99 3.42
C THR A 308 13.17 21.63 2.23
N ASP A 309 13.92 20.52 2.29
CA ASP A 309 14.66 19.99 1.14
C ASP A 309 13.77 19.12 0.24
N ALA A 310 13.07 18.14 0.78
CA ALA A 310 12.25 17.19 0.02
C ALA A 310 11.09 17.85 -0.77
N SER A 311 10.67 19.05 -0.37
CA SER A 311 9.68 19.87 -1.09
C SER A 311 10.23 20.63 -2.30
N LYS A 312 11.56 20.76 -2.43
CA LYS A 312 12.19 21.42 -3.59
C LYS A 312 11.93 20.60 -4.84
N GLY A 313 11.31 21.22 -5.86
CA GLY A 313 11.06 20.57 -7.16
C GLY A 313 12.34 20.24 -7.94
N SER A 314 13.40 21.02 -7.74
CA SER A 314 14.77 20.79 -8.22
C SER A 314 15.75 21.67 -7.41
N VAL A 315 17.04 21.38 -7.50
CA VAL A 315 18.10 22.19 -6.87
C VAL A 315 19.42 22.07 -7.66
N THR A 316 20.17 23.15 -7.80
CA THR A 316 21.50 23.12 -8.45
C THR A 316 22.58 22.82 -7.42
N VAL A 317 23.17 21.63 -7.49
CA VAL A 317 24.24 21.16 -6.61
C VAL A 317 25.57 21.20 -7.35
N SER A 318 26.54 22.01 -6.89
CA SER A 318 27.88 22.12 -7.50
C SER A 318 27.86 22.27 -9.05
N GLY A 319 26.89 23.02 -9.59
CA GLY A 319 26.72 23.25 -11.03
C GLY A 319 25.93 22.19 -11.81
N GLN A 320 25.41 21.15 -11.14
CA GLN A 320 24.52 20.14 -11.74
C GLN A 320 23.09 20.33 -11.23
N LEU A 321 22.10 20.32 -12.12
CA LEU A 321 20.70 20.41 -11.75
C LEU A 321 20.17 19.04 -11.33
N CYS A 322 19.85 18.90 -10.05
CA CYS A 322 19.23 17.73 -9.45
C CYS A 322 17.70 17.87 -9.51
N TYR A 323 16.99 16.85 -9.98
CA TYR A 323 15.54 16.90 -10.15
C TYR A 323 14.81 16.05 -9.11
N ASN A 324 13.76 16.60 -8.50
CA ASN A 324 12.89 15.82 -7.64
C ASN A 324 11.91 15.00 -8.49
N TYR A 325 11.85 13.70 -8.20
CA TYR A 325 10.98 12.75 -8.89
C TYR A 325 9.62 12.55 -8.18
N ASN A 326 9.39 13.19 -7.04
CA ASN A 326 8.09 13.18 -6.37
C ASN A 326 7.05 13.98 -7.17
N ASN A 327 6.13 13.28 -7.84
CA ASN A 327 5.11 13.90 -8.69
C ASN A 327 3.84 14.34 -7.94
N LEU A 328 3.84 14.27 -6.60
CA LEU A 328 2.80 14.88 -5.75
C LEU A 328 3.18 16.28 -5.26
N LEU A 329 4.40 16.77 -5.50
CA LEU A 329 4.81 18.13 -5.13
C LEU A 329 4.06 19.22 -5.93
N PRO A 330 3.95 20.46 -5.41
CA PRO A 330 3.32 21.57 -6.10
C PRO A 330 3.77 21.73 -7.57
N GLY A 331 2.79 21.89 -8.48
CA GLY A 331 3.03 22.02 -9.91
C GLY A 331 3.33 20.71 -10.66
N ARG A 332 3.31 19.55 -10.01
CA ARG A 332 3.50 18.23 -10.64
C ARG A 332 2.18 17.51 -10.97
N LYS A 333 2.26 16.51 -11.84
CA LYS A 333 1.12 15.79 -12.46
C LYS A 333 0.04 15.28 -11.49
N TYR A 334 0.43 14.84 -10.29
CA TYR A 334 -0.51 14.23 -9.33
C TYR A 334 -0.81 15.14 -8.13
N TYR A 335 -0.25 16.36 -8.09
CA TYR A 335 -0.40 17.32 -7.00
C TYR A 335 -1.86 17.56 -6.62
N GLU A 336 -2.14 17.52 -5.32
CA GLU A 336 -3.41 17.94 -4.74
C GLU A 336 -3.15 18.92 -3.59
N LYS A 337 -3.56 20.17 -3.79
CA LYS A 337 -3.35 21.27 -2.82
C LYS A 337 -3.90 20.95 -1.43
N ALA A 338 -5.00 20.20 -1.34
CA ALA A 338 -5.62 19.86 -0.07
C ALA A 338 -4.77 18.92 0.80
N LEU A 339 -3.95 18.06 0.19
CA LEU A 339 -3.08 17.12 0.91
C LEU A 339 -1.75 17.75 1.35
N ASN A 340 -1.36 18.86 0.71
CA ASN A 340 -0.16 19.63 1.02
C ASN A 340 1.10 18.73 1.15
N VAL A 341 1.38 17.96 0.09
CA VAL A 341 2.52 17.03 0.05
C VAL A 341 3.82 17.78 -0.17
N ASP A 342 4.76 17.57 0.75
CA ASP A 342 6.08 18.19 0.82
C ASP A 342 7.22 17.16 0.91
N GLY A 343 6.91 15.86 0.84
CA GLY A 343 7.91 14.80 0.84
C GLY A 343 7.37 13.42 0.39
N LEU A 344 8.18 12.37 0.45
CA LEU A 344 9.56 12.34 0.95
C LEU A 344 10.53 11.66 -0.02
N LYS A 345 10.27 10.42 -0.46
CA LYS A 345 11.23 9.68 -1.31
C LYS A 345 10.61 8.62 -2.21
N THR A 346 10.99 8.66 -3.49
CA THR A 346 10.73 7.63 -4.50
C THR A 346 11.83 6.55 -4.51
N GLY A 347 11.48 5.36 -4.97
CA GLY A 347 12.42 4.30 -5.35
C GLY A 347 11.85 3.41 -6.45
N TYR A 348 12.72 2.95 -7.35
CA TYR A 348 12.41 1.97 -8.38
C TYR A 348 13.66 1.13 -8.66
N THR A 349 13.47 -0.18 -8.76
CA THR A 349 14.30 -1.15 -9.49
C THR A 349 13.38 -2.24 -10.01
N ASP A 350 13.82 -3.08 -10.94
CA ASP A 350 12.97 -4.16 -11.47
C ASP A 350 12.53 -5.16 -10.40
N LEU A 351 13.35 -5.38 -9.37
CA LEU A 351 13.04 -6.24 -8.23
C LEU A 351 12.06 -5.58 -7.24
N ALA A 352 12.25 -4.29 -6.94
CA ALA A 352 11.36 -3.55 -6.03
C ALA A 352 10.00 -3.22 -6.67
N GLY A 353 9.97 -2.97 -7.98
CA GLY A 353 8.93 -2.16 -8.60
C GLY A 353 8.97 -0.71 -8.09
N TYR A 354 7.99 0.11 -8.46
CA TYR A 354 7.89 1.46 -7.89
C TYR A 354 7.50 1.38 -6.41
N CYS A 355 8.22 2.16 -5.61
CA CYS A 355 8.01 2.34 -4.19
C CYS A 355 8.01 3.84 -3.90
N PHE A 356 7.16 4.30 -2.99
CA PHE A 356 7.08 5.70 -2.64
C PHE A 356 6.73 5.90 -1.17
N VAL A 357 7.43 6.83 -0.54
CA VAL A 357 7.12 7.39 0.77
C VAL A 357 6.62 8.81 0.57
N GLY A 358 5.33 9.02 0.82
CA GLY A 358 4.68 10.33 0.76
C GLY A 358 4.47 10.90 2.15
N THR A 359 4.63 12.21 2.31
CA THR A 359 4.15 12.93 3.51
C THR A 359 3.56 14.27 3.13
N GLY A 360 2.55 14.68 3.88
CA GLY A 360 1.87 15.96 3.74
C GLY A 360 0.89 16.16 4.88
N GLN A 361 0.51 17.41 5.13
CA GLN A 361 -0.36 17.79 6.23
C GLN A 361 -1.56 18.60 5.72
N LYS A 362 -2.74 17.97 5.72
CA LYS A 362 -4.00 18.64 5.41
C LYS A 362 -4.35 19.63 6.52
N SER A 363 -4.82 20.82 6.14
CA SER A 363 -5.21 21.85 7.11
C SER A 363 -6.26 21.32 8.10
N GLY A 364 -6.02 21.52 9.40
CA GLY A 364 -6.89 21.04 10.48
C GLY A 364 -6.65 19.59 10.93
N HIS A 365 -5.70 18.86 10.34
CA HIS A 365 -5.34 17.49 10.73
C HIS A 365 -3.85 17.37 11.12
N ASP A 366 -3.52 16.27 11.79
CA ASP A 366 -2.13 15.90 12.05
C ASP A 366 -1.42 15.42 10.76
N ARG A 367 -0.08 15.44 10.75
CA ARG A 367 0.72 15.11 9.56
C ARG A 367 0.66 13.61 9.27
N LEU A 368 0.42 13.27 8.01
CA LEU A 368 0.40 11.89 7.54
C LEU A 368 1.72 11.49 6.88
N ILE A 369 2.18 10.27 7.16
CA ILE A 369 3.20 9.55 6.41
C ILE A 369 2.54 8.34 5.75
N THR A 370 2.79 8.15 4.45
CA THR A 370 2.29 7.03 3.67
C THR A 370 3.45 6.30 3.00
N VAL A 371 3.33 4.98 2.90
CA VAL A 371 4.27 4.15 2.13
C VAL A 371 3.47 3.23 1.23
N VAL A 372 3.85 3.15 -0.04
CA VAL A 372 3.43 2.10 -0.98
C VAL A 372 4.66 1.40 -1.52
N LEU A 373 4.63 0.06 -1.54
CA LEU A 373 5.72 -0.80 -2.00
C LEU A 373 5.24 -1.72 -3.12
N HIS A 374 6.02 -1.77 -4.20
CA HIS A 374 5.71 -2.51 -5.43
C HIS A 374 4.32 -2.12 -5.98
N ASP A 375 4.20 -0.88 -6.45
CA ASP A 375 2.95 -0.25 -6.86
C ASP A 375 3.07 0.35 -8.26
N ALA A 376 2.41 -0.22 -9.26
CA ALA A 376 2.45 0.27 -10.64
C ALA A 376 1.75 1.64 -10.89
N ASN A 377 1.23 2.30 -9.84
CA ASN A 377 0.60 3.62 -9.92
C ASN A 377 0.77 4.39 -8.59
N GLU A 378 1.99 4.40 -8.08
CA GLU A 378 2.40 4.76 -6.73
C GLU A 378 1.88 6.14 -6.28
N PHE A 379 1.89 7.14 -7.15
CA PHE A 379 1.41 8.48 -6.80
C PHE A 379 -0.12 8.55 -6.70
N THR A 380 -0.86 7.83 -7.56
CA THR A 380 -2.33 7.83 -7.53
C THR A 380 -2.85 7.03 -6.34
N GLU A 381 -2.25 5.87 -6.07
CA GLU A 381 -2.59 5.01 -4.93
C GLU A 381 -2.21 5.68 -3.61
N THR A 382 -1.06 6.35 -3.53
CA THR A 382 -0.69 7.17 -2.36
C THR A 382 -1.66 8.32 -2.12
N ARG A 383 -1.98 9.12 -3.15
CA ARG A 383 -2.97 10.20 -3.02
C ARG A 383 -4.31 9.68 -2.49
N SER A 384 -4.80 8.60 -3.10
CA SER A 384 -6.05 7.95 -2.71
C SER A 384 -6.03 7.43 -1.26
N LEU A 385 -4.87 6.96 -0.78
CA LEU A 385 -4.67 6.54 0.61
C LEU A 385 -4.73 7.75 1.57
N MET A 386 -4.05 8.84 1.24
CA MET A 386 -4.09 10.07 2.05
C MET A 386 -5.52 10.63 2.10
N ASP A 387 -6.20 10.73 0.95
CA ASP A 387 -7.60 11.16 0.86
C ASP A 387 -8.52 10.30 1.71
N HIS A 388 -8.36 8.97 1.66
CA HIS A 388 -9.16 8.05 2.45
C HIS A 388 -8.95 8.26 3.95
N VAL A 389 -7.69 8.33 4.40
CA VAL A 389 -7.32 8.49 5.82
C VAL A 389 -7.89 9.79 6.39
N TYR A 390 -7.69 10.93 5.71
CA TYR A 390 -8.26 12.22 6.13
C TYR A 390 -9.79 12.26 6.05
N SER A 391 -10.40 11.67 5.01
CA SER A 391 -11.86 11.73 4.82
C SER A 391 -12.63 10.76 5.72
N ALA A 392 -11.98 9.72 6.23
CA ALA A 392 -12.53 8.79 7.20
C ALA A 392 -12.29 9.22 8.66
N GLY A 393 -11.62 10.35 8.90
CA GLY A 393 -11.34 10.85 10.25
C GLY A 393 -10.42 9.94 11.06
N LEU A 394 -9.47 9.29 10.39
CA LEU A 394 -8.50 8.41 11.06
C LEU A 394 -7.32 9.17 11.70
N ILE A 395 -7.16 10.46 11.35
CA ILE A 395 -6.23 11.48 11.87
C ILE A 395 -6.83 12.89 11.77
#